data_AF-A0A943XPS6-F1
#
_entry.id   AF-A0A943XPS6-F1
#
_cell.length_a   1.000
_cell.length_b   1.000
_cell.length_c   1.000
_cell.angle_alpha   90.00
_cell.angle_beta   90.00
_cell.angle_gamma   90.00
#
_symmetry.space_group_name_H-M   'P 1'
#
loop_
_entity.id
_entity.type
_entity.pdbx_description
1 polymer ?
#
loop_
_entity_poly.entity_id
_entity_poly.type
_entity_poly.pdbx_seq_one_letter_code
_entity_poly.pdbx_strand_id
1 'polypeptide(L)'
;MKKMAVALSAILAVAASFADIQLPAPEKTGGKPLMVALSQRKSTRAFSSKSLSPKTLSSLLWAANGISRPDGRRTAPTGRNVQDTGSCAQRWLFPRV
;
A
#
# COMPACT_ATOMS: atom_id res chain seq x y z
N MET A 1 5.27 36.48 -30.29
CA MET A 1 6.17 35.39 -29.87
C MET A 1 6.22 35.18 -28.34
N LYS A 2 6.16 36.23 -27.50
CA LYS A 2 6.16 36.08 -26.02
C LYS A 2 4.93 35.34 -25.44
N LYS A 3 3.75 35.46 -26.08
CA LYS A 3 2.51 34.77 -25.68
C LYS A 3 2.56 33.24 -25.89
N MET A 4 3.37 32.77 -26.84
CA MET A 4 3.54 31.34 -27.13
C MET A 4 4.47 30.66 -26.12
N ALA A 5 5.43 31.40 -25.56
CA ALA A 5 6.32 30.89 -24.51
C ALA A 5 5.60 30.67 -23.18
N VAL A 6 4.62 31.52 -22.84
CA VAL A 6 3.82 31.38 -21.60
C VAL A 6 2.91 30.14 -21.67
N ALA A 7 2.32 29.89 -22.84
CA ALA A 7 1.47 28.71 -23.06
C ALA A 7 2.24 27.38 -22.95
N LEU A 8 3.52 27.35 -23.34
CA LEU A 8 4.36 26.15 -23.23
C LEU A 8 4.78 25.86 -21.78
N SER A 9 5.01 26.89 -20.96
CA SER A 9 5.36 26.72 -19.54
C SER A 9 4.18 26.21 -18.70
N ALA A 10 2.95 26.57 -19.06
CA ALA A 10 1.75 26.13 -18.36
C ALA A 10 1.45 24.64 -18.59
N ILE A 11 1.84 24.08 -19.74
CA ILE A 11 1.66 22.66 -20.07
C ILE A 11 2.62 21.76 -19.26
N LEU A 12 3.79 22.27 -18.87
CA LEU A 12 4.75 21.52 -18.06
C LEU A 12 4.35 21.37 -16.58
N ALA A 13 3.50 22.26 -16.06
CA ALA A 13 3.06 22.25 -14.67
C ALA A 13 1.92 21.24 -14.37
N VAL A 14 1.32 20.64 -15.42
CA VAL A 14 0.24 19.63 -15.29
C VAL A 14 0.79 18.21 -15.15
N ALA A 15 2.11 18.03 -15.06
CA ALA A 15 2.72 16.78 -14.61
C ALA A 15 2.75 16.75 -13.07
N ALA A 16 1.56 16.78 -12.45
CA ALA A 16 1.44 16.71 -11.00
C ALA A 16 2.06 15.41 -10.48
N SER A 17 3.08 15.60 -9.64
CA SER A 17 3.84 14.64 -8.86
C SER A 17 3.01 13.48 -8.26
N PHE A 18 3.37 12.25 -8.62
CA PHE A 18 3.12 11.08 -7.79
C PHE A 18 4.04 11.19 -6.56
N ALA A 19 3.52 11.75 -5.46
CA ALA A 19 4.24 11.76 -4.19
C ALA A 19 4.04 10.42 -3.48
N ASP A 20 5.13 9.69 -3.25
CA ASP A 20 5.12 8.46 -2.45
C ASP A 20 4.71 8.78 -1.00
N ILE A 21 3.77 8.02 -0.45
CA ILE A 21 3.36 8.16 0.94
C ILE A 21 4.27 7.29 1.80
N GLN A 22 5.15 7.93 2.56
CA GLN A 22 5.98 7.24 3.56
C GLN A 22 5.09 6.73 4.70
N LEU A 23 4.93 5.41 4.79
CA LEU A 23 4.22 4.77 5.88
C LEU A 23 5.20 4.35 7.00
N PRO A 24 4.76 4.41 8.28
CA PRO A 24 5.57 3.90 9.38
C PRO A 24 5.80 2.40 9.24
N ALA A 25 6.81 1.86 9.93
CA ALA A 25 7.04 0.42 9.97
C ALA A 25 5.79 -0.34 10.47
N PRO A 26 5.40 -1.46 9.83
CA PRO A 26 4.24 -2.24 10.25
C PRO A 26 4.50 -2.93 11.59
N GLU A 27 3.46 -3.07 12.39
CA GLU A 27 3.51 -3.82 13.64
C GLU A 27 3.36 -5.32 13.35
N LYS A 28 4.42 -6.09 13.64
CA LYS A 28 4.52 -7.53 13.32
C LYS A 28 4.20 -8.44 14.51
N THR A 29 3.96 -7.87 15.68
CA THR A 29 3.76 -8.57 16.96
C THR A 29 2.41 -8.23 17.56
N GLY A 30 1.81 -9.17 18.27
CA GLY A 30 0.50 -8.98 18.93
C GLY A 30 -0.70 -9.24 18.02
N GLY A 31 -1.81 -8.58 18.31
CA GLY A 31 -3.08 -8.75 17.61
C GLY A 31 -3.98 -9.84 18.19
N LYS A 32 -5.07 -10.14 17.49
CA LYS A 32 -5.99 -11.22 17.88
C LYS A 32 -5.36 -12.59 17.57
N PRO A 33 -5.55 -13.61 18.43
CA PRO A 33 -5.15 -14.98 18.10
C PRO A 33 -5.78 -15.42 16.78
N LEU A 34 -5.02 -16.16 15.98
CA LEU A 34 -5.44 -16.57 14.62
C LEU A 34 -6.82 -17.23 14.61
N MET A 35 -7.05 -18.16 15.54
CA MET A 35 -8.33 -18.89 15.62
C MET A 35 -9.52 -17.98 15.96
N VAL A 36 -9.29 -16.94 16.77
CA VAL A 36 -10.30 -15.93 17.10
C VAL A 36 -10.57 -15.01 15.91
N ALA A 37 -9.54 -14.64 15.15
CA ALA A 37 -9.70 -13.84 13.95
C ALA A 37 -10.50 -14.60 12.86
N LEU A 38 -10.23 -15.90 12.69
CA LEU A 38 -10.95 -16.75 11.73
C LEU A 38 -12.42 -16.95 12.13
N SER A 39 -12.71 -17.18 13.41
CA SER A 39 -14.09 -17.37 13.89
C SER A 39 -14.93 -16.10 13.77
N GLN A 40 -14.32 -14.91 13.90
CA GLN A 40 -15.01 -13.62 13.78
C GLN A 40 -15.07 -13.07 12.34
N ARG A 41 -14.44 -13.74 11.37
CA ARG A 41 -14.34 -13.25 9.98
C ARG A 41 -15.72 -13.17 9.33
N LYS A 42 -16.13 -11.96 8.95
CA LYS A 42 -17.36 -11.69 8.21
C LYS A 42 -17.17 -10.56 7.20
N SER A 43 -17.96 -10.57 6.13
CA SER A 43 -18.02 -9.47 5.17
C SER A 43 -18.91 -8.35 5.72
N THR A 44 -18.42 -7.12 5.72
CA THR A 44 -19.18 -5.93 6.17
C THR A 44 -19.23 -4.93 5.02
N ARG A 45 -20.39 -4.27 4.84
CA ARG A 45 -20.61 -3.26 3.77
C ARG A 45 -20.92 -1.86 4.31
N ALA A 46 -20.95 -1.69 5.63
CA ALA A 46 -21.11 -0.41 6.30
C ALA A 46 -19.76 0.00 6.92
N PHE A 47 -19.29 1.21 6.60
CA PHE A 47 -18.01 1.74 7.06
C PHE A 47 -18.19 3.12 7.71
N SER A 48 -17.35 3.44 8.69
CA SER A 48 -17.27 4.79 9.25
C SER A 48 -16.59 5.74 8.27
N SER A 49 -16.92 7.04 8.33
CA SER A 49 -16.20 8.11 7.60
C SER A 49 -14.82 8.42 8.19
N LYS A 50 -14.46 7.83 9.34
CA LYS A 50 -13.16 8.03 9.98
C LYS A 50 -12.03 7.48 9.11
N SER A 51 -11.00 8.31 8.91
CA SER A 51 -9.77 7.88 8.24
C SER A 51 -9.01 6.84 9.09
N LEU A 52 -8.34 5.90 8.40
CA LEU A 52 -7.46 4.93 9.05
C LEU A 52 -6.19 5.62 9.53
N SER A 53 -5.68 5.20 10.69
CA SER A 53 -4.37 5.68 11.15
C SER A 53 -3.27 5.18 10.18
N PRO A 54 -2.21 5.97 9.92
CA PRO A 54 -1.10 5.53 9.06
C PRO A 54 -0.45 4.22 9.53
N LYS A 55 -0.41 3.98 10.86
CA LYS A 55 0.11 2.74 11.45
C LYS A 55 -0.80 1.53 11.16
N THR A 56 -2.11 1.72 11.28
CA THR A 56 -3.10 0.68 10.93
C THR A 56 -3.04 0.36 9.44
N LEU A 57 -2.94 1.39 8.60
CA LEU A 57 -2.81 1.23 7.16
C LEU A 57 -1.54 0.46 6.79
N SER A 58 -0.39 0.83 7.36
CA SER A 58 0.88 0.13 7.14
C SER A 58 0.79 -1.36 7.51
N SER A 59 0.27 -1.65 8.71
CA SER A 59 0.16 -3.03 9.21
C SER A 59 -0.82 -3.86 8.38
N LEU A 60 -1.93 -3.25 7.91
CA LEU A 60 -2.91 -3.91 7.05
C LEU A 60 -2.32 -4.24 5.67
N LEU A 61 -1.58 -3.32 5.07
CA LEU A 61 -0.92 -3.52 3.78
C LEU A 61 0.21 -4.54 3.87
N TRP A 62 0.93 -4.56 5.00
CA TRP A 62 1.92 -5.59 5.27
C TRP A 62 1.27 -6.98 5.45
N ALA A 63 0.17 -7.08 6.20
CA ALA A 63 -0.55 -8.34 6.37
C ALA A 63 -1.07 -8.87 5.03
N ALA A 64 -1.60 -7.99 4.17
CA ALA A 64 -2.16 -8.37 2.88
C ALA A 64 -1.13 -8.98 1.91
N ASN A 65 0.02 -8.31 1.69
CA ASN A 65 1.05 -8.80 0.77
C ASN A 65 2.46 -8.17 1.01
N GLY A 66 2.81 -7.94 2.27
CA GLY A 66 4.09 -7.35 2.68
C GLY A 66 5.25 -8.33 2.63
N ILE A 67 6.48 -7.81 2.67
CA ILE A 67 7.69 -8.63 2.78
C ILE A 67 7.79 -9.16 4.20
N SER A 68 7.77 -10.49 4.35
CA SER A 68 7.78 -11.16 5.65
C SER A 68 9.15 -11.69 6.05
N ARG A 69 10.01 -11.97 5.07
CA ARG A 69 11.30 -12.62 5.23
C ARG A 69 12.40 -11.85 4.48
N PRO A 70 13.67 -11.94 4.91
CA PRO A 70 14.78 -11.20 4.30
C PRO A 70 15.11 -11.66 2.88
N ASP A 71 14.67 -12.86 2.48
CA ASP A 71 14.77 -13.43 1.13
C ASP A 71 13.76 -12.82 0.13
N GLY A 72 13.04 -11.76 0.52
CA GLY A 72 12.09 -11.05 -0.34
C GLY A 72 10.72 -11.73 -0.47
N ARG A 73 10.46 -12.82 0.29
CA ARG A 73 9.17 -13.53 0.21
C ARG A 73 8.03 -12.77 0.91
N ARG A 74 6.86 -12.84 0.28
CA ARG A 74 5.63 -12.14 0.68
C ARG A 74 4.83 -12.88 1.76
N THR A 75 3.97 -12.17 2.47
CA THR A 75 2.98 -12.77 3.39
C THR A 75 1.99 -13.66 2.63
N ALA A 76 1.57 -13.27 1.43
CA ALA A 76 0.74 -14.06 0.54
C ALA A 76 1.61 -14.94 -0.39
N PRO A 77 1.38 -16.26 -0.47
CA PRO A 77 2.10 -17.12 -1.41
C PRO A 77 1.61 -16.94 -2.85
N THR A 78 2.50 -17.11 -3.82
CA THR A 78 2.16 -17.15 -5.26
C THR A 78 2.86 -18.35 -5.91
N GLY A 79 2.23 -18.94 -6.92
CA GLY A 79 2.82 -20.04 -7.67
C GLY A 79 4.20 -19.65 -8.23
N ARG A 80 5.22 -20.50 -8.01
CA ARG A 80 6.62 -20.24 -8.41
C ARG A 80 7.19 -18.88 -7.94
N ASN A 81 6.63 -18.28 -6.89
CA ASN A 81 7.02 -16.95 -6.41
C ASN A 81 6.96 -15.85 -7.49
N VAL A 82 6.00 -15.94 -8.43
CA VAL A 82 5.84 -14.96 -9.52
C VAL A 82 5.42 -13.57 -9.00
N GLN A 83 4.83 -13.48 -7.80
CA GLN A 83 4.42 -12.22 -7.16
C GLN A 83 3.51 -11.37 -8.08
N ASP A 84 2.61 -12.05 -8.79
CA ASP A 84 1.62 -11.50 -9.72
C ASP A 84 0.43 -10.82 -9.03
N THR A 85 0.27 -11.05 -7.74
CA THR A 85 -0.74 -10.38 -6.90
C THR A 85 -0.40 -8.89 -6.77
N GLY A 86 -0.81 -8.12 -7.77
CA GLY A 86 -0.72 -6.68 -7.77
C GLY A 86 -1.65 -6.10 -6.70
N SER A 87 -1.15 -5.90 -5.48
CA SER A 87 -1.80 -4.90 -4.66
C SER A 87 -1.44 -3.55 -5.30
N CYS A 88 -2.45 -2.86 -5.83
CA CYS A 88 -2.30 -1.52 -6.38
C CYS A 88 -1.68 -0.54 -5.36
N ALA A 89 -1.67 -0.89 -4.06
CA ALA A 89 -1.01 -0.14 -3.00
C ALA A 89 0.51 -0.39 -2.91
N GLN A 90 1.03 -1.60 -3.15
CA GLN A 90 2.44 -1.90 -2.85
C GLN A 90 3.44 -1.45 -3.91
N ARG A 91 3.00 -1.20 -5.15
CA ARG A 91 3.87 -0.59 -6.17
C ARG A 91 4.33 0.82 -5.79
N TRP A 92 3.67 1.46 -4.81
CA TRP A 92 3.90 2.84 -4.39
C TRP A 92 4.41 2.99 -2.95
N LEU A 93 4.72 1.90 -2.24
CA LEU A 93 4.95 1.94 -0.77
C LEU A 93 6.26 1.36 -0.27
N PHE A 94 6.97 0.57 -1.07
CA PHE A 94 8.26 0.01 -0.65
C PHE A 94 9.27 0.14 -1.79
N PRO A 95 10.45 0.74 -1.55
CA PRO A 95 11.48 0.84 -2.57
C PRO A 95 11.83 -0.57 -3.06
N ARG A 96 11.94 -0.72 -4.38
CA ARG A 96 12.49 -1.95 -4.97
C ARG A 96 13.91 -2.10 -4.44
N VAL A 97 14.16 -3.18 -3.71
CA VAL A 97 15.48 -3.82 -3.72
C VAL A 97 15.67 -4.52 -5.06
#